data_AF-A0A3B8JIH5-F1
#
_entry.id   AF-A0A3B8JIH5-F1
#
_cell.length_a   1.000
_cell.length_b   1.000
_cell.length_c   1.000
_cell.angle_alpha   90.00
_cell.angle_beta   90.00
_cell.angle_gamma   90.00
#
_symmetry.space_group_name_H-M   'P 1'
#
loop_
_entity.id
_entity.type
_entity.pdbx_description
1 polymer ?
#
loop_
_entity_poly.entity_id
_entity_poly.type
_entity_poly.pdbx_seq_one_letter_code
_entity_poly.pdbx_strand_id
1 'polypeptide(L)'
;MRGSLYYGLAFTHGSVYCIPLLLLSGFQNWAVIVSSIAIAVRLTQALVAIYSMGCPKLALWLWALPIRDVTSFLVFVGGAFGQTVYWRGRRLQLGVGGLLTHLNEE
;
A
#
# COMPACT_ATOMS: atom_id res chain seq x y z
N MET A 1 -20.76 -0.28 -9.89
CA MET A 1 -19.42 0.35 -9.84
C MET A 1 -18.63 -0.24 -8.68
N ARG A 2 -17.47 -0.87 -8.93
CA ARG A 2 -16.60 -1.47 -7.90
C ARG A 2 -15.58 -0.48 -7.30
N GLY A 3 -15.68 0.81 -7.63
CA GLY A 3 -14.79 1.87 -7.13
C GLY A 3 -14.73 1.95 -5.60
N SER A 4 -15.86 1.73 -4.91
CA SER A 4 -15.91 1.79 -3.44
C SER A 4 -15.06 0.72 -2.75
N LEU A 5 -14.88 -0.45 -3.38
CA LEU A 5 -14.00 -1.51 -2.85
C LEU A 5 -12.53 -1.07 -2.86
N TYR A 6 -12.12 -0.23 -3.81
CA TYR A 6 -10.73 0.23 -3.86
C TYR A 6 -10.40 1.17 -2.71
N TYR A 7 -11.35 1.99 -2.24
CA TYR A 7 -11.12 2.79 -1.03
C TYR A 7 -10.95 1.93 0.23
N GLY A 8 -11.50 0.71 0.25
CA GLY A 8 -11.26 -0.27 1.31
C GLY A 8 -9.80 -0.72 1.42
N LEU A 9 -9.04 -0.71 0.31
CA LEU A 9 -7.62 -1.05 0.31
C LEU A 9 -6.78 -0.07 1.13
N ALA A 10 -7.24 1.18 1.30
CA ALA A 10 -6.55 2.16 2.14
C ALA A 10 -6.29 1.58 3.54
N PHE A 11 -7.29 0.93 4.14
CA PHE A 11 -7.22 0.33 5.48
C PHE A 11 -6.21 -0.83 5.60
N THR A 12 -5.77 -1.41 4.48
CA THR A 12 -4.80 -2.53 4.50
C THR A 12 -3.36 -2.08 4.73
N HIS A 13 -3.08 -0.78 4.63
CA HIS A 13 -1.76 -0.19 4.86
C HIS A 13 -1.50 0.08 6.35
N GLY A 14 -1.77 -0.91 7.22
CA GLY A 14 -1.67 -0.78 8.68
C GLY A 14 -0.29 -0.33 9.18
N SER A 15 0.80 -0.79 8.53
CA SER A 15 2.17 -0.36 8.87
C SER A 15 2.40 1.13 8.62
N VAL A 16 1.78 1.70 7.59
CA VAL A 16 1.86 3.14 7.29
C VAL A 16 1.10 3.95 8.34
N TYR A 17 -0.05 3.46 8.82
CA TYR A 17 -0.86 4.14 9.83
C TYR A 17 -0.29 4.13 11.25
N CYS A 18 0.68 3.25 11.54
CA CYS A 18 1.38 3.27 12.82
C CYS A 18 2.08 4.61 13.09
N ILE A 19 2.63 5.25 12.03
CA ILE A 19 3.34 6.53 12.14
C ILE A 19 2.38 7.66 12.59
N PRO A 20 1.30 7.99 11.87
CA PRO A 20 0.38 9.03 12.30
C PRO A 20 -0.30 8.66 13.62
N LEU A 21 -0.59 7.39 13.90
CA LEU A 21 -1.15 6.96 15.18
C LEU A 21 -0.24 7.34 16.36
N LEU A 22 1.06 7.05 16.26
CA LEU A 22 2.03 7.39 17.31
C LEU A 22 2.23 8.90 17.45
N LEU A 23 2.31 9.63 16.34
CA LEU A 23 2.47 11.08 16.35
C LEU A 23 1.25 11.80 16.96
N LEU A 24 0.03 11.41 16.56
CA LEU A 24 -1.21 12.03 17.03
C LEU A 24 -1.54 11.66 18.48
N SER A 25 -1.14 10.47 18.93
CA SER A 25 -1.33 10.03 20.31
C SER A 25 -0.26 10.54 21.27
N GLY A 26 0.79 11.22 20.79
CA GLY A 26 1.91 11.64 21.64
C GLY A 26 2.66 10.47 22.27
N PHE A 27 2.79 9.35 21.54
CA PHE A 27 3.47 8.13 21.99
C PHE A 27 2.86 7.50 23.26
N GLN A 28 1.55 7.61 23.45
CA GLN A 28 0.88 6.94 24.56
C GLN A 28 1.06 5.42 24.52
N ASN A 29 1.12 4.79 25.71
CA ASN A 29 1.42 3.37 25.87
C ASN A 29 0.51 2.46 25.02
N TRP A 30 -0.79 2.75 24.94
CA TRP A 30 -1.72 1.95 24.15
C TRP A 30 -1.43 2.03 22.64
N ALA A 31 -1.07 3.22 22.14
CA ALA A 31 -0.74 3.44 20.73
C ALA A 31 0.59 2.75 20.35
N VAL A 32 1.56 2.76 21.28
CA VAL A 32 2.81 2.02 21.15
C VAL A 32 2.54 0.51 21.08
N ILE A 33 1.68 -0.02 21.96
CA ILE A 33 1.33 -1.45 21.97
C ILE A 33 0.66 -1.85 20.65
N VAL A 34 -0.36 -1.12 20.22
CA VAL A 34 -1.08 -1.40 18.96
C VAL A 34 -0.14 -1.34 17.75
N SER A 35 0.70 -0.30 17.68
CA SER A 35 1.67 -0.16 16.59
C SER A 35 2.71 -1.28 16.59
N SER A 36 3.20 -1.68 17.77
CA SER A 36 4.16 -2.78 17.92
C SER A 36 3.55 -4.11 17.46
N ILE A 37 2.29 -4.39 17.82
CA ILE A 37 1.58 -5.58 17.37
C ILE A 37 1.42 -5.57 15.84
N ALA A 38 1.01 -4.44 15.25
CA ALA A 38 0.84 -4.32 13.81
C ALA A 38 2.16 -4.57 13.05
N ILE A 39 3.27 -3.99 13.52
CA ILE A 39 4.61 -4.21 12.94
C ILE A 39 5.05 -5.66 13.12
N ALA A 40 4.82 -6.26 14.30
CA ALA A 40 5.16 -7.66 14.55
C ALA A 40 4.42 -8.60 13.59
N VAL A 41 3.10 -8.44 13.42
CA VAL A 41 2.31 -9.21 12.45
C VAL A 41 2.88 -9.05 11.04
N ARG A 42 3.23 -7.82 10.64
CA ARG A 42 3.80 -7.54 9.32
C ARG A 42 5.14 -8.26 9.09
N LEU A 43 6.01 -8.25 10.09
CA LEU A 43 7.29 -8.96 10.06
C LEU A 43 7.10 -10.47 10.00
N THR A 44 6.18 -11.02 10.81
CA THR A 44 5.85 -12.45 10.78
C THR A 44 5.34 -12.88 9.40
N GLN A 45 4.43 -12.12 8.79
CA GLN A 45 3.95 -12.40 7.43
C GLN A 45 5.09 -12.43 6.41
N ALA A 46 6.03 -11.48 6.50
CA ALA A 46 7.18 -11.45 5.61
C ALA A 46 8.12 -12.64 5.83
N LEU A 47 8.41 -13.00 7.09
CA LEU A 47 9.22 -14.17 7.44
C LEU A 47 8.59 -15.46 6.92
N VAL A 48 7.29 -15.67 7.16
CA VAL A 48 6.55 -16.83 6.66
C VAL A 48 6.68 -16.92 5.14
N ALA A 49 6.44 -15.82 4.41
CA ALA A 49 6.59 -15.82 2.96
C ALA A 49 8.02 -16.15 2.50
N ILE A 50 9.04 -15.59 3.16
CA ILE A 50 10.46 -15.83 2.86
C ILE A 50 10.82 -17.32 3.01
N TYR A 51 10.42 -17.94 4.11
CA TYR A 51 10.73 -19.34 4.38
C TYR A 51 9.89 -20.29 3.52
N SER A 52 8.61 -19.99 3.31
CA SER A 52 7.75 -20.77 2.42
C SER A 52 8.21 -20.76 0.96
N MET A 53 8.84 -19.67 0.50
CA MET A 53 9.44 -19.57 -0.83
C MET A 53 10.87 -20.13 -0.91
N GLY A 54 11.42 -20.69 0.17
CA GLY A 54 12.77 -21.25 0.19
C GLY A 54 13.88 -20.22 -0.04
N CYS A 55 13.64 -18.95 0.30
CA CYS A 55 14.53 -17.82 0.01
C CYS A 55 15.13 -17.17 1.28
N PRO A 56 15.78 -17.91 2.19
CA PRO A 56 16.15 -17.39 3.53
C PRO A 56 17.10 -16.20 3.51
N LYS A 57 17.91 -16.03 2.45
CA LYS A 57 18.80 -14.86 2.27
C LYS A 57 18.03 -13.53 2.19
N LEU A 58 16.75 -13.56 1.84
CA LEU A 58 15.90 -12.38 1.77
C LEU A 58 15.57 -11.82 3.17
N ALA A 59 15.79 -12.58 4.25
CA ALA A 59 15.65 -12.08 5.62
C ALA A 59 16.60 -10.91 5.95
N LEU A 60 17.75 -10.83 5.27
CA LEU A 60 18.68 -9.69 5.38
C LEU A 60 18.06 -8.38 4.87
N TRP A 61 17.00 -8.45 4.08
CA TRP A 61 16.30 -7.32 3.48
C TRP A 61 15.00 -6.95 4.21
N LEU A 62 14.76 -7.49 5.41
CA LEU A 62 13.57 -7.13 6.21
C LEU A 62 13.49 -5.63 6.51
N TRP A 63 14.63 -4.95 6.63
CA TRP A 63 14.67 -3.49 6.82
C TRP A 63 14.10 -2.71 5.61
N ALA A 64 14.00 -3.32 4.43
CA ALA A 64 13.40 -2.70 3.25
C ALA A 64 11.85 -2.80 3.24
N LEU A 65 11.25 -3.57 4.16
CA LEU A 65 9.80 -3.71 4.26
C LEU A 65 9.06 -2.38 4.50
N PRO A 66 9.51 -1.48 5.40
CA PRO A 66 8.89 -0.17 5.55
C PRO A 66 8.89 0.64 4.26
N ILE A 67 10.01 0.64 3.52
CA ILE A 67 10.14 1.33 2.23
C ILE A 67 9.14 0.75 1.23
N ARG A 68 9.07 -0.58 1.14
CA ARG A 68 8.11 -1.29 0.28
C ARG A 68 6.67 -0.95 0.61
N ASP A 69 6.32 -0.88 1.89
CA ASP A 69 4.96 -0.57 2.33
C ASP A 69 4.58 0.89 2.02
N VAL A 70 5.50 1.84 2.20
CA VAL A 70 5.30 3.24 1.80
C VAL A 70 5.13 3.36 0.29
N THR A 71 6.01 2.75 -0.51
CA THR A 71 5.89 2.77 -1.97
C THR A 71 4.57 2.15 -2.43
N SER A 72 4.15 1.06 -1.80
CA SER A 72 2.85 0.42 -2.12
C SER A 72 1.68 1.35 -1.81
N PHE A 73 1.75 2.09 -0.69
CA PHE A 73 0.74 3.09 -0.34
C PHE A 73 0.75 4.27 -1.31
N LEU A 74 1.91 4.75 -1.74
CA LEU A 74 2.01 5.84 -2.72
C LEU A 74 1.43 5.44 -4.09
N VAL A 75 1.70 4.21 -4.54
CA VAL A 75 1.10 3.65 -5.76
C VAL A 75 -0.43 3.55 -5.60
N PHE A 76 -0.90 3.10 -4.43
CA PHE A 76 -2.32 3.08 -4.13
C PHE A 76 -2.95 4.48 -4.20
N VAL A 77 -2.37 5.48 -3.54
CA VAL A 77 -2.84 6.87 -3.57
C VAL A 77 -2.85 7.40 -5.00
N GLY A 78 -1.76 7.22 -5.75
CA GLY A 78 -1.67 7.62 -7.15
C GLY A 78 -2.72 6.96 -8.04
N GLY A 79 -3.02 5.68 -7.83
CA GLY A 79 -4.06 4.96 -8.56
C GLY A 79 -5.49 5.27 -8.10
N ALA A 80 -5.69 5.62 -6.83
CA ALA A 80 -7.00 5.94 -6.26
C ALA A 80 -7.50 7.30 -6.75
N PHE A 81 -6.61 8.27 -6.93
CA PHE A 81 -6.96 9.62 -7.41
C PHE A 81 -6.62 9.83 -8.90
N GLY A 82 -5.80 8.96 -9.49
CA GLY A 82 -5.45 9.02 -10.91
C GLY A 82 -6.57 8.52 -11.81
N GLN A 83 -6.99 9.34 -12.76
CA GLN A 83 -7.96 8.96 -13.79
C GLN A 83 -7.32 8.70 -15.16
N THR A 84 -6.01 8.85 -15.30
CA THR A 84 -5.31 8.72 -16.58
C THR A 84 -4.20 7.67 -16.48
N VAL A 85 -4.14 6.77 -17.46
CA VAL A 85 -3.14 5.70 -17.55
C VAL A 85 -2.49 5.77 -18.93
N TYR A 86 -1.16 5.77 -18.96
CA TYR A 86 -0.41 5.58 -20.19
C TYR A 86 -0.14 4.09 -20.43
N TRP A 87 -0.63 3.56 -21.54
CA TRP A 87 -0.52 2.13 -21.85
C TRP A 87 -0.28 1.92 -23.34
N ARG A 88 0.77 1.17 -23.69
CA ARG A 88 1.13 0.79 -25.08
C ARG A 88 1.09 1.97 -26.08
N GLY A 89 1.66 3.11 -25.69
CA GLY A 89 1.73 4.29 -26.57
C GLY A 89 0.46 5.15 -26.60
N ARG A 90 -0.53 4.88 -25.73
CA ARG A 90 -1.81 5.59 -25.70
C ARG A 90 -2.10 6.14 -24.31
N ARG A 91 -2.67 7.35 -24.23
CA ARG A 91 -3.23 7.91 -23.00
C ARG A 91 -4.69 7.50 -22.89
N LEU A 92 -5.04 6.80 -21.82
CA LEU A 92 -6.38 6.31 -21.54
C LEU A 92 -6.94 7.03 -20.32
N GLN A 93 -8.18 7.48 -20.37
CA GLN A 93 -8.89 8.04 -19.24
C GLN A 93 -9.92 7.03 -18.71
N LEU A 94 -9.96 6.87 -17.39
CA LEU A 94 -10.96 6.10 -16.67
C LEU A 94 -12.25 6.90 -16.59
N GLY A 95 -13.20 6.56 -17.46
CA GLY A 95 -14.55 7.11 -17.47
C GLY A 95 -15.47 6.51 -16.39
N VAL A 96 -16.62 7.14 -16.23
CA VAL A 96 -17.67 6.72 -15.30
C VAL A 96 -18.11 5.27 -15.65
N GLY A 97 -17.89 4.34 -14.71
CA GLY A 97 -18.20 2.91 -14.91
C GLY A 97 -16.98 2.00 -15.11
N GLY A 98 -15.76 2.56 -15.14
CA GLY A 98 -14.53 1.79 -15.37
C GLY A 98 -14.21 1.56 -16.85
N LEU A 99 -14.89 2.29 -17.74
CA LEU A 99 -14.61 2.30 -19.17
C LEU A 99 -13.33 3.10 -19.43
N LEU A 100 -12.44 2.57 -20.25
CA LEU A 100 -11.23 3.26 -20.68
C LEU A 100 -11.51 3.98 -22.01
N THR A 101 -11.46 5.30 -21.99
CA THR A 101 -11.64 6.13 -23.18
C THR A 101 -10.29 6.66 -23.63
N HIS A 102 -10.04 6.71 -24.95
CA HIS A 102 -8.83 7.32 -25.47
C HIS A 102 -8.85 8.82 -25.25
N LEU A 103 -7.76 9.39 -24.73
CA LEU A 103 -7.57 10.83 -24.67
C LEU A 103 -7.03 11.25 -26.04
N ASN A 104 -7.89 11.77 -26.93
CA ASN A 104 -7.42 12.41 -28.15
C ASN A 104 -6.76 13.73 -27.75
N GLU A 105 -5.46 13.84 -27.96
CA GLU A 105 -4.76 15.12 -27.97
C GLU A 105 -5.15 15.80 -29.30
N GLU A 106 -5.90 16.91 -29.22
CA GLU A 106 -6.15 17.82 -30.35
C GLU A 106 -4.85 18.51 -30.79
#